data_AF-A0A1L5L3R8-F1
#
_entry.id   AF-A0A1L5L3R8-F1
#
_cell.length_a   1.000
_cell.length_b   1.000
_cell.length_c   1.000
_cell.angle_alpha   90.00
_cell.angle_beta   90.00
_cell.angle_gamma   90.00
#
_symmetry.space_group_name_H-M   'P 1'
#
loop_
_entity.id
_entity.type
_entity.pdbx_description
1 polymer ?
#
loop_
_entity_poly.entity_id
_entity_poly.type
_entity_poly.pdbx_seq_one_letter_code
_entity_poly.pdbx_strand_id
1 'polypeptide(L)'
;MHDNQTSFKAICDIARHENTIIDNINEIVGHDDELWILGDLSYRCTVEHTLECLRRINCQHLHLIIGNHDRNFRLRFNDMLYEDVFETID
;
A
#
# COMPACT_ATOMS: atom_id res chain seq x y z
N MET A 1 1.35 -39.02 5.16
CA MET A 1 1.10 -37.83 4.32
C MET A 1 0.14 -36.92 5.07
N HIS A 2 0.63 -35.90 5.76
CA HIS A 2 -0.17 -34.80 6.28
C HIS A 2 0.72 -33.55 6.26
N ASP A 3 0.66 -32.81 5.15
CA ASP A 3 1.14 -31.43 5.14
C ASP A 3 0.03 -30.57 5.73
N ASN A 4 0.09 -30.39 7.04
CA ASN A 4 -0.79 -29.48 7.78
C ASN A 4 -0.11 -28.11 7.94
N GLN A 5 0.37 -27.54 6.83
CA GLN A 5 0.92 -26.18 6.82
C GLN A 5 -0.17 -25.21 6.37
N THR A 6 -1.06 -24.83 7.27
CA THR A 6 -1.86 -23.62 7.08
C THR A 6 -0.89 -22.44 6.95
N SER A 7 -0.82 -21.83 5.77
CA SER A 7 0.12 -20.72 5.53
C SER A 7 -0.15 -19.56 6.51
N PHE A 8 0.89 -18.81 6.89
CA PHE A 8 0.72 -17.59 7.70
C PHE A 8 -0.31 -16.63 7.10
N LYS A 9 -0.38 -16.53 5.77
CA LYS A 9 -1.40 -15.73 5.08
C LYS A 9 -2.83 -16.18 5.41
N ALA A 10 -3.07 -17.47 5.57
CA ALA A 10 -4.40 -18.03 5.82
C ALA A 10 -4.89 -17.84 7.27
N ILE A 11 -3.99 -17.48 8.20
CA ILE A 11 -4.33 -17.19 9.60
C ILE A 11 -4.12 -15.71 9.97
N CYS A 12 -3.55 -14.91 9.08
CA CYS A 12 -3.28 -13.50 9.30
C CYS A 12 -4.55 -12.66 9.08
N ASP A 13 -4.89 -11.83 10.05
CA ASP A 13 -5.90 -10.79 9.92
C ASP A 13 -5.29 -9.60 9.16
N ILE A 14 -5.44 -9.64 7.83
CA ILE A 14 -4.89 -8.63 6.92
C ILE A 14 -5.51 -7.26 7.20
N ALA A 15 -6.82 -7.20 7.42
CA ALA A 15 -7.52 -5.94 7.69
C ALA A 15 -7.01 -5.29 8.97
N ARG A 16 -6.79 -6.06 10.04
CA ARG A 16 -6.17 -5.55 11.26
C ARG A 16 -4.76 -5.03 11.01
N HIS A 17 -3.95 -5.74 10.22
CA HIS A 17 -2.60 -5.32 9.90
C HIS A 17 -2.59 -3.97 9.15
N GLU A 18 -3.41 -3.84 8.11
CA GLU A 18 -3.55 -2.61 7.32
C GLU A 18 -4.02 -1.44 8.18
N ASN A 19 -5.06 -1.65 8.99
CA ASN A 19 -5.57 -0.63 9.91
C ASN A 19 -4.49 -0.18 10.90
N THR A 20 -3.74 -1.12 11.48
CA THR A 20 -2.68 -0.78 12.44
C THR A 20 -1.59 0.09 11.81
N ILE A 21 -1.20 -0.19 10.56
CA ILE A 21 -0.20 0.64 9.85
C ILE A 21 -0.76 2.04 9.59
N ILE A 22 -1.97 2.14 9.03
CA ILE A 22 -2.61 3.42 8.72
C ILE A 22 -2.80 4.26 9.97
N ASP A 23 -3.30 3.67 11.05
CA ASP A 23 -3.54 4.36 12.32
C ASP A 23 -2.22 4.91 12.87
N ASN A 24 -1.15 4.10 12.89
CA ASN A 24 0.15 4.54 13.38
C ASN A 24 0.78 5.66 12.52
N ILE A 25 0.55 5.66 11.21
CA ILE A 25 0.99 6.75 10.33
C ILE A 25 0.20 8.02 10.69
N ASN A 26 -1.11 7.92 10.80
CA ASN A 26 -2.02 9.04 11.09
C ASN A 26 -1.82 9.68 12.47
N GLU A 27 -1.29 8.94 13.44
CA GLU A 27 -0.87 9.49 14.74
C GLU A 27 0.38 10.37 14.64
N ILE A 28 1.13 10.29 13.54
CA ILE A 28 2.40 11.01 13.34
C ILE A 28 2.24 12.14 12.32
N VAL A 29 1.56 11.89 11.21
CA VAL A 29 1.46 12.84 10.09
C VAL A 29 0.18 13.67 10.18
N GLY A 30 0.34 14.97 9.97
CA GLY A 30 -0.74 15.92 9.73
C GLY A 30 -1.08 16.04 8.24
N HIS A 31 -2.06 16.89 7.96
CA HIS A 31 -2.57 17.13 6.60
C HIS A 31 -1.51 17.67 5.64
N ASP A 32 -0.74 18.67 6.09
CA ASP A 32 0.21 19.42 5.26
C ASP A 32 1.65 18.84 5.31
N ASP A 33 1.83 17.68 5.94
CA ASP A 33 3.13 17.00 5.96
C ASP A 33 3.42 16.32 4.61
N GLU A 34 4.67 15.88 4.43
CA GLU A 34 5.07 15.02 3.30
C GLU A 34 5.36 13.60 3.79
N LEU A 35 4.64 12.62 3.26
CA LEU A 35 4.87 11.20 3.54
C LEU A 35 5.59 10.53 2.37
N TRP A 36 6.84 10.12 2.62
CA TRP A 36 7.66 9.39 1.65
C TRP A 36 7.65 7.88 1.93
N ILE A 37 7.04 7.11 1.04
CA ILE A 37 6.97 5.65 1.09
C ILE A 37 8.10 5.07 0.22
N LEU A 38 8.91 4.19 0.79
CA LEU A 38 10.12 3.66 0.15
C LEU A 38 9.88 2.29 -0.51
N GLY A 39 8.81 2.20 -1.30
CA GLY A 39 8.51 1.05 -2.13
C GLY A 39 7.89 -0.14 -1.40
N ASP A 40 7.64 -1.20 -2.18
CA ASP A 40 6.99 -2.44 -1.76
C ASP A 40 5.64 -2.18 -1.05
N LEU A 41 4.85 -1.30 -1.66
CA LEU A 41 3.62 -0.75 -1.09
C LEU A 41 2.53 -1.81 -0.93
N SER A 42 2.41 -2.73 -1.88
CA SER A 42 1.33 -3.73 -1.87
C SER A 42 1.80 -5.11 -2.32
N TYR A 43 1.31 -6.16 -1.66
CA TYR A 43 1.64 -7.54 -1.99
C TYR A 43 0.41 -8.36 -2.38
N ARG A 44 0.31 -8.73 -3.67
CA ARG A 44 -0.81 -9.52 -4.23
C ARG A 44 -2.18 -8.95 -3.87
N CYS A 45 -2.29 -7.62 -3.91
CA CYS A 45 -3.50 -6.86 -3.69
C CYS A 45 -3.97 -6.22 -4.99
N THR A 46 -5.23 -5.79 -5.06
CA THR A 46 -5.71 -5.00 -6.20
C THR A 46 -5.23 -3.56 -6.08
N VAL A 47 -5.19 -2.84 -7.20
CA VAL A 47 -4.83 -1.41 -7.21
C VAL A 47 -5.86 -0.64 -6.40
N GLU A 48 -7.14 -0.95 -6.57
CA GLU A 48 -8.26 -0.27 -5.90
C GLU A 48 -8.16 -0.36 -4.37
N HIS A 49 -7.82 -1.54 -3.83
CA HIS A 49 -7.65 -1.72 -2.38
C HIS A 49 -6.43 -0.95 -1.86
N THR A 50 -5.34 -0.95 -2.63
CA THR A 50 -4.15 -0.16 -2.29
C THR A 50 -4.49 1.33 -2.22
N LEU A 51 -5.27 1.84 -3.18
CA LEU A 51 -5.75 3.23 -3.17
C LEU A 51 -6.71 3.53 -2.04
N GLU A 52 -7.59 2.59 -1.69
CA GLU A 52 -8.46 2.73 -0.52
C GLU A 52 -7.65 2.87 0.77
N CYS A 53 -6.60 2.05 0.94
CA CYS A 53 -5.68 2.18 2.06
C CYS A 53 -4.96 3.54 2.08
N LEU A 54 -4.41 3.98 0.94
CA LEU A 54 -3.69 5.26 0.85
C LEU A 54 -4.60 6.46 1.15
N ARG A 55 -5.84 6.47 0.66
CA ARG A 55 -6.82 7.56 0.91
C ARG A 55 -7.23 7.73 2.36
N ARG A 56 -6.93 6.74 3.21
CA ARG A 56 -7.19 6.81 4.66
C ARG A 56 -6.04 7.45 5.43
N ILE A 57 -4.92 7.75 4.78
CA ILE A 57 -3.80 8.47 5.38
C ILE A 57 -4.16 9.97 5.41
N ASN A 58 -3.93 10.62 6.54
CA ASN A 58 -4.32 12.01 6.79
C ASN A 58 -3.49 13.03 5.99
N CYS A 59 -2.29 12.64 5.56
CA CYS A 59 -1.36 13.47 4.80
C CYS A 59 -1.80 13.57 3.33
N GLN A 60 -1.89 14.80 2.80
CA GLN A 60 -2.26 15.05 1.40
C GLN A 60 -1.10 14.75 0.44
N HIS A 61 0.14 15.01 0.87
CA HIS A 61 1.32 14.88 0.01
C HIS A 61 2.01 13.53 0.19
N LEU A 62 1.55 12.51 -0.54
CA LEU A 62 2.17 11.18 -0.57
C LEU A 62 3.14 11.04 -1.75
N HIS A 63 4.37 10.60 -1.45
CA HIS A 63 5.40 10.30 -2.45
C HIS A 63 5.81 8.83 -2.36
N LEU A 64 5.78 8.09 -3.47
CA LEU A 64 6.25 6.69 -3.53
C LEU A 64 7.55 6.60 -4.34
N ILE A 65 8.56 5.96 -3.75
CA ILE A 65 9.72 5.47 -4.48
C ILE A 65 9.46 4.02 -4.85
N ILE A 66 9.37 3.72 -6.15
CA ILE A 66 9.01 2.38 -6.64
C ILE A 66 10.01 1.31 -6.19
N GLY A 67 9.54 0.36 -5.39
CA GLY A 67 10.26 -0.83 -4.93
C GLY A 67 10.30 -1.95 -5.96
N ASN A 68 11.04 -3.01 -5.65
CA ASN A 68 11.23 -4.14 -6.58
C ASN A 68 9.96 -5.00 -6.71
N HIS A 69 9.07 -4.98 -5.72
CA HIS A 69 7.80 -5.72 -5.77
C HIS A 69 6.65 -4.91 -6.35
N ASP A 70 6.77 -3.58 -6.45
CA ASP A 70 5.75 -2.71 -7.05
C ASP A 70 5.72 -2.84 -8.58
N ARG A 71 6.86 -3.17 -9.19
CA ARG A 71 6.98 -3.39 -10.64
C ARG A 71 6.41 -4.74 -11.03
N ASN A 72 5.10 -4.80 -11.25
CA ASN A 72 4.47 -5.99 -11.79
C ASN A 72 4.78 -6.08 -13.31
N PHE A 73 5.90 -6.70 -13.69
CA PHE A 73 6.39 -6.85 -15.07
C PHE A 73 5.37 -7.46 -16.07
N ARG A 74 4.21 -7.94 -15.62
CA ARG A 74 3.14 -8.55 -16.45
C ARG A 74 1.97 -7.61 -16.75
N LEU A 75 1.84 -6.46 -16.10
CA LEU A 75 0.68 -5.56 -16.24
C LEU A 75 1.14 -4.11 -16.33
N ARG A 76 1.89 -3.76 -17.37
CA ARG A 76 2.29 -2.38 -17.69
C ARG A 76 1.11 -1.41 -17.92
N PHE A 77 -0.12 -1.91 -17.96
CA PHE A 77 -1.32 -1.08 -18.02
C PHE A 77 -1.67 -0.43 -16.68
N ASN A 78 -1.21 -0.97 -15.55
CA ASN A 78 -1.41 -0.34 -14.25
C ASN A 78 -0.30 0.66 -13.89
N ASP A 79 0.81 0.68 -14.62
CA ASP A 79 1.88 1.66 -14.42
C ASP A 79 1.34 3.10 -14.58
N MET A 80 0.42 3.34 -15.53
CA MET A 80 -0.28 4.62 -15.69
C MET A 80 -1.20 4.97 -14.50
N LEU A 81 -1.89 3.98 -13.91
CA LEU A 81 -2.72 4.22 -12.72
C LEU A 81 -1.88 4.58 -11.50
N TYR A 82 -0.67 4.04 -11.42
CA TYR A 82 0.29 4.40 -10.40
C TYR A 82 0.89 5.79 -10.68
N GLU A 83 1.23 6.12 -11.94
CA GLU A 83 1.66 7.48 -12.34
C GLU A 83 0.64 8.56 -11.95
N ASP A 84 -0.66 8.35 -12.18
CA ASP A 84 -1.74 9.28 -11.80
C ASP A 84 -1.93 9.42 -10.28
N VAL A 85 -1.50 8.44 -9.49
CA VAL A 85 -1.58 8.45 -8.02
C VAL A 85 -0.39 9.21 -7.40
N PHE A 86 0.70 9.36 -8.16
CA PHE A 86 1.94 9.97 -7.69
C PHE A 86 2.12 11.43 -8.10
N GLU A 87 1.28 11.97 -8.97
CA GLU A 87 1.30 13.40 -9.35
C GLU A 87 0.64 14.34 -8.33
N THR A 88 0.68 13.99 -7.04
CA THR A 88 -0.06 14.61 -5.93
C THR A 88 -1.52 14.14 -5.94
N ILE A 89 -1.89 13.37 -4.90
CA ILE A 89 -3.31 13.21 -4.57
C ILE A 89 -3.73 14.54 -3.94
N ASP A 90 -4.13 15.50 -4.77
CA ASP A 90 -4.77 16.74 -4.31
C ASP A 90 -6.14 16.47 -3.67
#